data_AF-A0A5B1CEJ9-F1
#
_entry.id   AF-A0A5B1CEJ9-F1
#
_cell.length_a   1.000
_cell.length_b   1.000
_cell.length_c   1.000
_cell.angle_alpha   90.00
_cell.angle_beta   90.00
_cell.angle_gamma   90.00
#
_symmetry.space_group_name_H-M   'P 1'
#
loop_
_entity.id
_entity.type
_entity.pdbx_description
1 polymer ?
#
loop_
_entity_poly.entity_id
_entity_poly.type
_entity_poly.pdbx_seq_one_letter_code
_entity_poly.pdbx_strand_id
1 'polypeptide(L)'
;MGNLGVVLAIVYVIFGLLLGGNTARADEPSASADPVVMPVELFFKEMQLLARRVPVGNTKLEQEDSLKKLREEIHAKFDGVILQYDARFESVDWRNDLATIKTRSPIRKYKPSSRLPFNITTTQPLAIPASREEAGALQTRKPLVFRGTLCFQDGKWGAVGRPPKSQSIFWIRSENYKQVVSIGTFITEDYSVSLGDDEIFSMHPDQDAE
;
A
#
# COMPACT_ATOMS: atom_id res chain seq x y z
N MET A 1 32.59 -54.56 -2.23
CA MET A 1 31.84 -54.79 -3.48
C MET A 1 30.65 -53.83 -3.49
N GLY A 2 30.45 -53.14 -4.62
CA GLY A 2 29.26 -52.36 -5.03
C GLY A 2 28.93 -51.11 -4.20
N ASN A 3 29.23 -49.90 -4.66
CA ASN A 3 28.41 -49.01 -5.52
C ASN A 3 27.07 -48.58 -4.88
N LEU A 4 26.86 -47.29 -4.57
CA LEU A 4 26.57 -46.13 -5.44
C LEU A 4 25.05 -45.95 -5.66
N GLY A 5 24.54 -44.72 -5.46
CA GLY A 5 23.26 -44.26 -6.02
C GLY A 5 22.28 -43.71 -4.96
N VAL A 6 22.15 -42.42 -4.66
CA VAL A 6 21.73 -41.26 -5.50
C VAL A 6 20.21 -41.29 -5.80
N VAL A 7 19.51 -40.29 -5.23
CA VAL A 7 18.48 -39.43 -5.88
C VAL A 7 16.97 -39.73 -5.78
N LEU A 8 16.30 -38.76 -5.13
CA LEU A 8 15.06 -38.01 -5.45
C LEU A 8 13.66 -38.64 -5.56
N ALA A 9 12.74 -37.72 -5.22
CA ALA A 9 11.38 -37.48 -5.77
C ALA A 9 10.26 -38.36 -5.21
N ILE A 10 9.33 -37.80 -4.41
CA ILE A 10 8.12 -37.02 -4.77
C ILE A 10 7.04 -37.88 -5.44
N VAL A 11 5.78 -37.59 -5.05
CA VAL A 11 4.45 -37.92 -5.60
C VAL A 11 3.65 -38.86 -4.67
N TYR A 12 2.76 -38.35 -3.81
CA TYR A 12 1.34 -37.94 -4.00
C TYR A 12 0.33 -39.10 -4.13
N VAL A 13 -0.82 -38.92 -3.45
CA VAL A 13 -2.18 -39.41 -3.79
C VAL A 13 -2.70 -40.74 -3.16
N ILE A 14 -3.61 -40.53 -2.18
CA ILE A 14 -4.97 -41.13 -1.99
C ILE A 14 -5.13 -42.52 -1.36
N PHE A 15 -5.97 -42.57 -0.31
CA PHE A 15 -7.19 -43.40 -0.08
C PHE A 15 -7.63 -43.12 1.39
N GLY A 16 -8.77 -42.54 1.78
CA GLY A 16 -10.10 -42.44 1.19
C GLY A 16 -10.96 -43.63 1.59
N LEU A 17 -11.85 -43.52 2.60
CA LEU A 17 -13.17 -44.20 2.65
C LEU A 17 -13.88 -44.11 4.03
N LEU A 18 -15.03 -43.43 4.04
CA LEU A 18 -16.30 -43.75 4.74
C LEU A 18 -17.29 -42.60 4.41
N LEU A 19 -17.89 -42.61 3.21
CA LEU A 19 -19.21 -43.13 2.84
C LEU A 19 -20.43 -42.34 3.35
N GLY A 20 -21.13 -41.73 2.39
CA GLY A 20 -22.51 -41.21 2.44
C GLY A 20 -22.57 -39.72 2.07
N GLY A 21 -23.12 -39.23 0.96
CA GLY A 21 -23.88 -39.79 -0.16
C GLY A 21 -24.80 -38.67 -0.70
N ASN A 22 -24.57 -38.25 -1.96
CA ASN A 22 -25.38 -37.35 -2.82
C ASN A 22 -25.62 -35.92 -2.31
N THR A 23 -25.24 -34.82 -2.97
CA THR A 23 -24.96 -34.52 -4.38
C THR A 23 -23.87 -33.44 -4.45
N ALA A 24 -22.92 -33.61 -5.36
CA ALA A 24 -21.95 -32.60 -5.72
C ALA A 24 -22.66 -31.34 -6.26
N ARG A 25 -22.63 -30.26 -5.50
CA ARG A 25 -22.52 -28.92 -6.08
C ARG A 25 -21.03 -28.62 -6.03
N ALA A 26 -20.41 -28.55 -7.20
CA ALA A 26 -19.08 -28.02 -7.33
C ALA A 26 -19.14 -26.58 -6.86
N ASP A 27 -18.66 -26.31 -5.65
CA ASP A 27 -18.26 -24.96 -5.28
C ASP A 27 -17.04 -24.67 -6.15
N GLU A 28 -17.29 -23.90 -7.22
CA GLU A 28 -16.26 -23.13 -7.91
C GLU A 28 -15.39 -22.47 -6.84
N PRO A 29 -14.05 -22.41 -6.99
CA PRO A 29 -13.25 -21.63 -6.06
C PRO A 29 -13.78 -20.20 -6.12
N SER A 30 -14.44 -19.76 -5.05
CA SER A 30 -14.89 -18.39 -4.90
C SER A 30 -13.65 -17.51 -4.95
N ALA A 31 -13.36 -16.99 -6.13
CA ALA A 31 -12.34 -16.00 -6.39
C ALA A 31 -12.83 -14.65 -5.87
N SER A 32 -12.94 -14.55 -4.55
CA SER A 32 -13.00 -13.30 -3.82
C SER A 32 -12.47 -13.58 -2.43
N ALA A 33 -11.15 -13.79 -2.32
CA ALA A 33 -10.51 -13.56 -1.04
C ALA A 33 -10.83 -12.11 -0.67
N ASP A 34 -11.49 -11.90 0.48
CA ASP A 34 -11.80 -10.56 0.94
C ASP A 34 -10.53 -9.70 0.89
N PRO A 35 -10.62 -8.44 0.40
CA PRO A 35 -9.45 -7.63 0.20
C PRO A 35 -8.72 -7.43 1.54
N VAL A 36 -7.42 -7.68 1.54
CA VAL A 36 -6.59 -7.64 2.75
C VAL A 36 -6.52 -6.20 3.24
N VAL A 37 -7.16 -5.92 4.39
CA VAL A 37 -7.06 -4.63 5.07
C VAL A 37 -5.80 -4.62 5.95
N MET A 38 -4.90 -3.68 5.68
CA MET A 38 -3.63 -3.54 6.35
C MET A 38 -3.53 -2.20 7.09
N PRO A 39 -3.26 -2.20 8.40
CA PRO A 39 -2.93 -0.98 9.13
C PRO A 39 -1.62 -0.37 8.62
N VAL A 40 -1.53 0.97 8.60
CA VAL A 40 -0.33 1.69 8.10
C VAL A 40 0.96 1.33 8.85
N GLU A 41 0.88 1.00 10.14
CA GLU A 41 2.03 0.56 10.92
C GLU A 41 2.55 -0.79 10.45
N LEU A 42 1.65 -1.71 10.08
CA LEU A 42 2.01 -3.02 9.55
C LEU A 42 2.60 -2.87 8.15
N PHE A 43 2.00 -2.05 7.29
CA PHE A 43 2.56 -1.68 6.00
C PHE A 43 3.99 -1.16 6.13
N PHE A 44 4.23 -0.18 7.01
CA PHE A 44 5.56 0.36 7.25
C PHE A 44 6.54 -0.73 7.71
N LYS A 45 6.15 -1.55 8.69
CA LYS A 45 6.98 -2.62 9.21
C LYS A 45 7.36 -3.63 8.12
N GLU A 46 6.39 -4.09 7.33
CA GLU A 46 6.60 -5.06 6.26
C GLU A 46 7.49 -4.49 5.15
N MET A 47 7.32 -3.21 4.79
CA MET A 47 8.21 -2.50 3.85
C MET A 47 9.67 -2.50 4.34
N GLN A 48 9.90 -2.18 5.62
CA GLN A 48 11.26 -2.19 6.18
C GLN A 48 11.86 -3.60 6.23
N LEU A 49 11.04 -4.64 6.46
CA LEU A 49 11.50 -6.04 6.44
C LEU A 49 11.88 -6.51 5.04
N LEU A 50 11.08 -6.15 4.03
CA LEU A 50 11.31 -6.49 2.64
C LEU A 50 12.63 -5.87 2.14
N ALA A 51 12.85 -4.59 2.46
CA ALA A 51 14.11 -3.89 2.22
C ALA A 51 15.36 -4.60 2.76
N ARG A 52 15.22 -5.25 3.93
CA ARG A 52 16.32 -5.95 4.60
C ARG A 52 16.59 -7.33 4.00
N ARG A 53 15.59 -7.93 3.35
CA ARG A 53 15.71 -9.23 2.66
C ARG A 53 16.30 -9.09 1.27
N VAL A 54 16.24 -7.90 0.69
CA VAL A 54 16.87 -7.55 -0.60
C VAL A 54 18.03 -6.57 -0.36
N PRO A 55 19.19 -7.04 0.14
CA PRO A 55 20.33 -6.18 0.39
C PRO A 55 20.87 -5.58 -0.91
N VAL A 56 21.48 -4.41 -0.82
CA VAL A 56 22.02 -3.71 -1.97
C VAL A 56 23.32 -4.36 -2.44
N GLY A 57 23.42 -4.61 -3.75
CA GLY A 57 24.62 -5.11 -4.40
C GLY A 57 25.85 -4.22 -4.23
N ASN A 58 27.04 -4.82 -4.38
CA ASN A 58 28.31 -4.12 -4.27
C ASN A 58 28.72 -3.46 -5.60
N THR A 59 28.30 -4.04 -6.72
CA THR A 59 28.56 -3.50 -8.06
C THR A 59 27.33 -2.78 -8.62
N LYS A 60 27.52 -1.93 -9.64
CA LYS A 60 26.40 -1.22 -10.29
C LYS A 60 25.34 -2.17 -10.85
N LEU A 61 25.78 -3.25 -11.50
CA LEU A 61 24.88 -4.25 -12.06
C LEU A 61 24.06 -4.93 -10.96
N GLU A 62 24.72 -5.39 -9.89
CA GLU A 62 24.03 -6.01 -8.75
C GLU A 62 23.08 -5.03 -8.05
N GLN A 63 23.40 -3.74 -8.02
CA GLN A 63 22.54 -2.70 -7.47
C GLN A 63 21.26 -2.52 -8.28
N GLU A 64 21.35 -2.55 -9.61
CA GLU A 64 20.20 -2.49 -10.51
C GLU A 64 19.33 -3.74 -10.38
N ASP A 65 19.94 -4.92 -10.32
CA ASP A 65 19.23 -6.19 -10.12
C ASP A 65 18.52 -6.23 -8.76
N SER A 66 19.20 -5.79 -7.69
CA SER A 66 18.63 -5.73 -6.34
C SER A 66 17.45 -4.75 -6.29
N LEU A 67 17.57 -3.59 -6.94
CA LEU A 67 16.49 -2.61 -7.01
C LEU A 67 15.29 -3.14 -7.78
N LYS A 68 15.52 -3.82 -8.91
CA LYS A 68 14.48 -4.44 -9.72
C LYS A 68 13.73 -5.50 -8.90
N LYS A 69 14.46 -6.43 -8.28
CA LYS A 69 13.88 -7.45 -7.40
C LYS A 69 13.08 -6.84 -6.25
N LEU A 70 13.60 -5.78 -5.63
CA LEU A 70 12.91 -5.06 -4.56
C LEU A 70 11.56 -4.50 -5.03
N ARG A 71 11.51 -3.89 -6.22
CA ARG A 71 10.26 -3.37 -6.80
C ARG A 71 9.26 -4.48 -7.12
N GLU A 72 9.73 -5.59 -7.68
CA GLU A 72 8.90 -6.77 -7.96
C GLU A 72 8.28 -7.33 -6.67
N GLU A 73 9.08 -7.46 -5.60
CA GLU A 73 8.58 -7.90 -4.29
C GLU A 73 7.61 -6.90 -3.66
N ILE A 74 7.79 -5.59 -3.88
CA ILE A 74 6.86 -4.54 -3.42
C ILE A 74 5.51 -4.68 -4.14
N HIS A 75 5.51 -4.74 -5.48
CA HIS A 75 4.31 -4.95 -6.28
C HIS A 75 3.56 -6.20 -5.84
N ALA A 76 4.26 -7.34 -5.78
CA ALA A 76 3.65 -8.62 -5.43
C ALA A 76 3.02 -8.65 -4.02
N LYS A 77 3.50 -7.79 -3.11
CA LYS A 77 3.04 -7.79 -1.72
C LYS A 77 1.97 -6.75 -1.41
N PHE A 78 2.04 -5.59 -2.05
CA PHE A 78 1.26 -4.43 -1.62
C PHE A 78 0.25 -3.94 -2.65
N ASP A 79 0.39 -4.30 -3.93
CA ASP A 79 -0.64 -3.94 -4.90
C ASP A 79 -1.97 -4.63 -4.56
N GLY A 80 -3.06 -3.87 -4.57
CA GLY A 80 -4.39 -4.36 -4.22
C GLY A 80 -4.64 -4.47 -2.70
N VAL A 81 -3.66 -4.18 -1.85
CA VAL A 81 -3.85 -4.14 -0.39
C VAL A 81 -4.61 -2.88 -0.01
N ILE A 82 -5.65 -3.02 0.81
CA ILE A 82 -6.38 -1.87 1.35
C ILE A 82 -5.60 -1.33 2.55
N LEU A 83 -5.03 -0.14 2.42
CA LEU A 83 -4.40 0.56 3.52
C LEU A 83 -5.45 1.31 4.35
N GLN A 84 -5.40 1.16 5.67
CA GLN A 84 -6.27 1.91 6.59
C GLN A 84 -5.45 2.61 7.69
N TYR A 85 -5.80 3.87 7.99
CA TYR A 85 -5.23 4.60 9.12
C TYR A 85 -6.06 5.79 9.57
N ASP A 86 -5.83 6.18 10.82
CA ASP A 86 -6.38 7.40 11.39
C ASP A 86 -5.41 8.57 11.19
N ALA A 87 -5.91 9.67 10.66
CA ALA A 87 -5.21 10.92 10.50
C ALA A 87 -5.81 11.99 11.41
N ARG A 88 -4.95 12.79 12.04
CA ARG A 88 -5.36 13.96 12.82
C ARG A 88 -5.39 15.19 11.93
N PHE A 89 -6.44 15.99 12.04
CA PHE A 89 -6.53 17.29 11.40
C PHE A 89 -5.44 18.23 11.92
N GLU A 90 -4.79 18.94 11.00
CA GLU A 90 -3.97 20.11 11.29
C GLU A 90 -4.73 21.40 10.96
N SER A 91 -5.34 21.46 9.77
CA SER A 91 -6.21 22.56 9.37
C SER A 91 -7.13 22.16 8.22
N VAL A 92 -8.15 22.96 7.96
CA VAL A 92 -9.01 22.87 6.78
C VAL A 92 -8.98 24.24 6.10
N ASP A 93 -8.56 24.27 4.83
CA ASP A 93 -8.62 25.47 4.00
C ASP A 93 -9.69 25.26 2.93
N TRP A 94 -10.60 26.23 2.73
CA TRP A 94 -11.60 26.16 1.66
C TRP A 94 -11.30 27.17 0.56
N ARG A 95 -11.33 26.72 -0.70
CA ARG A 95 -11.17 27.57 -1.88
C ARG A 95 -11.74 26.90 -3.12
N ASN A 96 -12.49 27.65 -3.94
CA ASN A 96 -13.04 27.19 -5.22
C ASN A 96 -13.80 25.86 -5.09
N ASP A 97 -14.72 25.79 -4.13
CA ASP A 97 -15.57 24.61 -3.87
C ASP A 97 -14.78 23.34 -3.48
N LEU A 98 -13.52 23.51 -3.04
CA LEU A 98 -12.66 22.44 -2.54
C LEU A 98 -12.25 22.71 -1.10
N ALA A 99 -12.56 21.77 -0.21
CA ALA A 99 -12.00 21.70 1.14
C ALA A 99 -10.67 20.95 1.09
N THR A 100 -9.58 21.66 1.33
CA THR A 100 -8.23 21.12 1.47
C THR A 100 -7.96 20.80 2.93
N ILE A 101 -8.08 19.54 3.27
CA ILE A 101 -7.81 19.01 4.61
C ILE A 101 -6.31 18.72 4.74
N LYS A 102 -5.65 19.50 5.60
CA LYS A 102 -4.28 19.21 6.03
C LYS A 102 -4.35 18.29 7.24
N THR A 103 -3.65 17.19 7.14
CA THR A 103 -3.52 16.21 8.22
C THR A 103 -2.06 16.07 8.61
N ARG A 104 -1.83 15.44 9.75
CA ARG A 104 -0.50 14.99 10.15
C ARG A 104 -0.22 13.63 9.54
N SER A 105 1.02 13.41 9.09
CA SER A 105 1.48 12.09 8.62
C SER A 105 1.22 11.02 9.69
N PRO A 106 0.52 9.92 9.34
CA PRO A 106 0.32 8.79 10.26
C PRO A 106 1.64 8.04 10.51
N ILE A 107 2.56 8.11 9.54
CA ILE A 107 3.89 7.50 9.64
C ILE A 107 4.82 8.47 10.36
N ARG A 108 5.40 8.01 11.46
CA ARG A 108 6.44 8.76 12.18
C ARG A 108 7.68 8.87 11.30
N LYS A 109 8.30 10.06 11.29
CA LYS A 109 9.59 10.26 10.64
C LYS A 109 10.69 9.60 11.49
N TYR A 110 11.50 8.77 10.87
CA TYR A 110 12.66 8.14 11.49
C TYR A 110 13.93 8.54 10.77
N LYS A 111 15.04 8.59 11.51
CA LYS A 111 16.35 8.70 10.90
C LYS A 111 16.68 7.37 10.23
N PRO A 112 17.09 7.36 8.95
CA PRO A 112 17.45 6.13 8.28
C PRO A 112 18.60 5.38 8.96
N SER A 113 18.54 4.05 8.93
CA SER A 113 19.56 3.17 9.49
C SER A 113 19.51 1.79 8.83
N SER A 114 20.46 0.91 9.13
CA SER A 114 20.41 -0.49 8.64
C SER A 114 19.15 -1.24 9.07
N ARG A 115 18.53 -0.86 10.20
CA ARG A 115 17.27 -1.43 10.69
C ARG A 115 16.04 -0.80 10.05
N LEU A 116 16.14 0.46 9.63
CA LEU A 116 15.09 1.25 8.99
C LEU A 116 15.65 1.87 7.69
N PRO A 117 15.87 1.03 6.66
CA PRO A 117 16.52 1.46 5.43
C PRO A 117 15.68 2.39 4.55
N PHE A 118 14.35 2.44 4.77
CA PHE A 118 13.46 3.34 4.04
C PHE A 118 12.98 4.51 4.88
N ASN A 119 12.90 5.66 4.24
CA ASN A 119 12.11 6.78 4.67
C ASN A 119 10.83 6.80 3.82
N ILE A 120 9.68 6.65 4.47
CA ILE A 120 8.37 6.72 3.83
C ILE A 120 7.74 8.05 4.26
N THR A 121 7.51 8.92 3.29
CA THR A 121 6.90 10.23 3.52
C THR A 121 5.52 10.28 2.89
N THR A 122 4.54 10.81 3.62
CA THR A 122 3.21 11.04 3.09
C THR A 122 3.07 12.49 2.62
N THR A 123 2.59 12.73 1.40
CA THR A 123 2.20 14.08 0.98
C THR A 123 0.70 14.25 1.20
N GLN A 124 0.36 15.02 2.23
CA GLN A 124 -0.96 15.60 2.48
C GLN A 124 -0.87 17.07 2.03
N PRO A 125 -1.86 17.60 1.31
CA PRO A 125 -3.26 17.58 1.75
C PRO A 125 -4.23 16.75 0.90
N LEU A 126 -5.31 16.32 1.53
CA LEU A 126 -6.49 15.73 0.88
C LEU A 126 -7.43 16.88 0.46
N ALA A 127 -7.78 16.98 -0.82
CA ALA A 127 -8.75 17.97 -1.30
C ALA A 127 -10.03 17.28 -1.74
N ILE A 128 -11.14 17.58 -1.06
CA ILE A 128 -12.47 17.04 -1.33
C ILE A 128 -13.40 18.16 -1.81
N PRO A 129 -14.28 17.92 -2.80
CA PRO A 129 -15.37 18.83 -3.13
C PRO A 129 -16.26 19.07 -1.91
N ALA A 130 -16.48 20.33 -1.57
CA ALA A 130 -17.34 20.72 -0.46
C ALA A 130 -17.76 22.19 -0.58
N SER A 131 -18.99 22.50 -0.15
CA SER A 131 -19.41 23.87 0.08
C SER A 131 -18.61 24.51 1.22
N ARG A 132 -18.67 25.84 1.31
CA ARG A 132 -17.99 26.58 2.39
C ARG A 132 -18.57 26.19 3.76
N GLU A 133 -19.88 25.99 3.83
CA GLU A 133 -20.62 25.59 5.02
C GLU A 133 -20.21 24.17 5.46
N GLU A 134 -20.15 23.22 4.53
CA GLU A 134 -19.69 21.84 4.78
C GLU A 134 -18.24 21.82 5.27
N ALA A 135 -17.35 22.57 4.61
CA ALA A 135 -15.96 22.68 5.02
C ALA A 135 -15.81 23.26 6.44
N GLY A 136 -16.64 24.24 6.79
CA GLY A 136 -16.69 24.84 8.13
C GLY A 136 -17.31 23.92 9.19
N ALA A 137 -18.16 22.97 8.78
CA ALA A 137 -18.82 22.02 9.67
C ALA A 137 -17.98 20.76 9.98
N LEU A 138 -16.85 20.55 9.28
CA LEU A 138 -15.95 19.43 9.53
C LEU A 138 -15.47 19.43 10.99
N GLN A 139 -15.85 18.42 11.75
CA GLN A 139 -15.48 18.27 13.16
C GLN A 139 -14.02 17.84 13.30
N THR A 140 -13.09 18.80 13.29
CA THR A 140 -11.63 18.58 13.36
C THR A 140 -11.13 17.86 14.62
N ARG A 141 -12.00 17.67 15.63
CA ARG A 141 -11.70 16.90 16.85
C ARG A 141 -11.89 15.39 16.68
N LYS A 142 -12.70 14.94 15.72
CA LYS A 142 -12.83 13.53 15.37
C LYS A 142 -11.64 13.09 14.49
N PRO A 143 -11.15 11.84 14.62
CA PRO A 143 -10.14 11.33 13.71
C PRO A 143 -10.71 11.22 12.29
N LEU A 144 -9.89 11.56 11.31
CA LEU A 144 -10.16 11.28 9.90
C LEU A 144 -9.68 9.86 9.62
N VAL A 145 -10.58 8.95 9.27
CA VAL A 145 -10.23 7.59 8.88
C VAL A 145 -10.04 7.57 7.37
N PHE A 146 -8.86 7.17 6.92
CA PHE A 146 -8.57 6.96 5.50
C PHE A 146 -8.54 5.46 5.22
N ARG A 147 -9.17 5.05 4.12
CA ARG A 147 -9.12 3.68 3.62
C ARG A 147 -8.94 3.72 2.10
N GLY A 148 -7.92 3.08 1.55
CA GLY A 148 -7.72 3.07 0.10
C GLY A 148 -6.81 1.96 -0.39
N THR A 149 -7.07 1.48 -1.60
CA THR A 149 -6.32 0.38 -2.21
C THR A 149 -5.00 0.87 -2.76
N LEU A 150 -3.91 0.25 -2.33
CA LEU A 150 -2.58 0.63 -2.77
C LEU A 150 -2.30 0.15 -4.19
N CYS A 151 -1.73 1.05 -4.97
CA CYS A 151 -1.12 0.76 -6.27
C CYS A 151 0.28 1.36 -6.28
N PHE A 152 1.30 0.52 -6.48
CA PHE A 152 2.68 0.95 -6.54
C PHE A 152 3.05 1.46 -7.94
N GLN A 153 3.75 2.59 -7.98
CA GLN A 153 4.20 3.23 -9.22
C GLN A 153 5.72 3.35 -9.21
N ASP A 154 6.36 2.60 -10.09
CA ASP A 154 7.81 2.54 -10.24
C ASP A 154 8.43 3.88 -10.64
N GLY A 155 9.28 4.44 -9.78
CA GLY A 155 10.05 5.65 -10.08
C GLY A 155 9.23 6.90 -10.43
N LYS A 156 7.90 6.86 -10.31
CA LYS A 156 7.02 7.99 -10.63
C LYS A 156 6.88 8.90 -9.43
N TRP A 157 7.04 10.19 -9.71
CA TRP A 157 6.81 11.34 -8.82
C TRP A 157 7.74 11.33 -7.60
N GLY A 158 8.66 12.29 -7.58
CA GLY A 158 9.56 12.54 -6.44
C GLY A 158 8.98 13.60 -5.50
N ALA A 159 9.86 14.30 -4.75
CA ALA A 159 9.48 15.34 -3.79
C ALA A 159 8.60 16.50 -4.34
N VAL A 160 8.47 16.62 -5.66
CA VAL A 160 7.72 17.67 -6.37
C VAL A 160 6.61 17.14 -7.29
N GLY A 161 6.50 15.82 -7.46
CA GLY A 161 5.44 15.24 -8.31
C GLY A 161 4.10 15.25 -7.58
N ARG A 162 3.04 15.71 -8.26
CA ARG A 162 1.68 15.68 -7.74
C ARG A 162 0.85 14.63 -8.48
N PRO A 163 -0.06 13.96 -7.78
CA PRO A 163 -1.05 13.13 -8.43
C PRO A 163 -2.01 13.96 -9.27
N PRO A 164 -2.55 13.37 -10.34
CA PRO A 164 -3.64 13.99 -11.09
C PRO A 164 -4.90 14.12 -10.23
N LYS A 165 -5.07 13.27 -9.21
CA LYS A 165 -6.23 13.20 -8.32
C LYS A 165 -5.81 13.46 -6.86
N SER A 166 -6.70 13.99 -6.03
CA SER A 166 -6.45 14.35 -4.62
C SER A 166 -6.31 13.14 -3.70
N GLN A 167 -5.36 12.25 -3.96
CA GLN A 167 -5.21 10.98 -3.26
C GLN A 167 -4.03 10.97 -2.29
N SER A 168 -4.06 10.04 -1.33
CA SER A 168 -2.93 9.82 -0.42
C SER A 168 -1.75 9.26 -1.19
N ILE A 169 -0.58 9.87 -1.00
CA ILE A 169 0.68 9.45 -1.60
C ILE A 169 1.66 9.04 -0.52
N PHE A 170 2.30 7.89 -0.71
CA PHE A 170 3.44 7.45 0.08
C PHE A 170 4.67 7.36 -0.81
N TRP A 171 5.60 8.28 -0.61
CA TRP A 171 6.87 8.30 -1.32
C TRP A 171 7.92 7.49 -0.57
N ILE A 172 8.60 6.58 -1.27
CA ILE A 172 9.58 5.66 -0.69
C ILE A 172 10.98 6.05 -1.13
N ARG A 173 11.77 6.53 -0.17
CA ARG A 173 13.19 6.80 -0.34
C ARG A 173 14.01 5.78 0.42
N SER A 174 15.05 5.24 -0.20
CA SER A 174 16.04 4.41 0.50
C SER A 174 17.35 5.15 0.66
N GLU A 175 17.99 4.97 1.81
CA GLU A 175 19.37 5.42 1.99
C GLU A 175 20.40 4.39 1.50
N ASN A 176 19.96 3.16 1.24
CA ASN A 176 20.84 2.12 0.70
C ASN A 176 20.97 2.23 -0.82
N TYR A 177 19.91 2.67 -1.52
CA TYR A 177 19.91 2.89 -2.97
C TYR A 177 20.18 4.36 -3.32
N LYS A 178 21.37 4.87 -2.98
CA LYS A 178 21.74 6.30 -3.17
C LYS A 178 21.74 6.77 -4.62
N GLN A 179 21.79 5.84 -5.57
CA GLN A 179 21.78 6.09 -7.00
C GLN A 179 20.39 6.48 -7.54
N VAL A 180 19.31 6.17 -6.81
CA VAL A 180 17.95 6.57 -7.17
C VAL A 180 17.39 7.54 -6.13
N VAL A 181 16.79 8.62 -6.61
CA VAL A 181 16.12 9.61 -5.75
C VAL A 181 14.90 8.99 -5.06
N SER A 182 14.25 8.02 -5.71
CA SER A 182 13.03 7.36 -5.28
C SER A 182 13.06 5.87 -5.67
N ILE A 183 12.62 4.98 -4.78
CA ILE A 183 12.32 3.59 -5.16
C ILE A 183 11.03 3.56 -5.99
N GLY A 184 10.02 4.29 -5.52
CA GLY A 184 8.72 4.46 -6.16
C GLY A 184 7.74 5.13 -5.21
N THR A 185 6.48 5.14 -5.62
CA THR A 185 5.41 5.85 -4.93
C THR A 185 4.17 4.98 -4.87
N PHE A 186 3.54 4.87 -3.71
CA PHE A 186 2.19 4.33 -3.62
C PHE A 186 1.17 5.42 -3.83
N ILE A 187 0.18 5.11 -4.65
CA ILE A 187 -1.05 5.87 -4.83
C ILE A 187 -2.24 5.04 -4.36
N THR A 188 -3.39 5.70 -4.21
CA THR A 188 -4.67 5.05 -3.90
C THR A 188 -5.66 5.33 -5.01
N GLU A 189 -5.99 4.30 -5.79
CA GLU A 189 -6.85 4.43 -6.99
C GLU A 189 -8.33 4.58 -6.60
N ASP A 190 -8.79 3.72 -5.71
CA ASP A 190 -10.03 3.84 -4.95
C ASP A 190 -9.71 4.14 -3.48
N TYR A 191 -10.45 5.10 -2.90
CA TYR A 191 -10.35 5.39 -1.48
C TYR A 191 -11.63 6.01 -0.93
N SER A 192 -11.83 5.82 0.37
CA SER A 192 -12.85 6.52 1.15
C SER A 192 -12.23 7.21 2.35
N VAL A 193 -12.94 8.23 2.79
CA VAL A 193 -12.57 9.10 3.89
C VAL A 193 -13.78 9.27 4.79
N SER A 194 -13.61 8.94 6.06
CA SER A 194 -14.66 9.02 7.07
C SER A 194 -14.25 9.89 8.25
N LEU A 195 -15.23 10.50 8.90
CA LEU A 195 -15.07 11.31 10.11
C LEU A 195 -15.75 10.61 11.29
N GLY A 196 -15.00 9.76 11.98
CA GLY A 196 -15.63 8.73 12.84
C GLY A 196 -16.32 7.70 11.97
N ASP A 197 -17.62 7.48 12.18
CA ASP A 197 -18.41 6.50 11.43
C ASP A 197 -19.06 7.08 10.16
N ASP A 198 -18.97 8.40 9.96
CA ASP A 198 -19.62 9.11 8.86
C ASP A 198 -18.67 9.17 7.64
N GLU A 199 -18.98 8.50 6.54
CA GLU A 199 -18.23 8.68 5.27
C GLU A 199 -18.51 10.06 4.69
N ILE A 200 -17.44 10.85 4.47
CA ILE A 200 -17.54 12.23 3.98
C ILE A 200 -17.11 12.35 2.51
N PHE A 201 -16.38 11.35 2.00
CA PHE A 201 -15.93 11.33 0.62
C PHE A 201 -15.50 9.92 0.22
N SER A 202 -15.83 9.52 -1.00
CA SER A 202 -15.32 8.31 -1.64
C SER A 202 -14.99 8.60 -3.10
N MET A 203 -13.94 7.94 -3.57
CA MET A 203 -13.49 7.98 -4.95
C MET A 203 -13.42 6.55 -5.46
N HIS A 204 -14.15 6.28 -6.54
CA HIS A 204 -14.13 5.00 -7.23
C HIS A 204 -13.69 5.24 -8.69
N PRO A 205 -12.70 4.49 -9.20
CA PRO A 205 -12.12 4.72 -10.52
C PRO A 205 -13.14 4.63 -11.67
N ASP A 206 -14.25 3.90 -11.46
CA ASP A 206 -15.31 3.70 -12.46
C ASP A 206 -16.34 4.83 -12.53
N GLN A 207 -16.31 5.81 -11.60
CA GLN A 207 -17.29 6.91 -11.57
C GLN A 207 -16.88 8.16 -12.35
N ASP A 208 -15.61 8.27 -12.76
CA ASP A 208 -15.09 9.44 -13.49
C ASP A 208 -15.07 9.23 -15.03
N ALA A 209 -15.67 8.14 -15.53
CA ALA A 209 -15.65 7.77 -16.95
C ALA A 209 -16.92 8.16 -17.75
N GLU A 210 -17.83 8.94 -17.16
CA GLU A 210 -19.01 9.52 -17.83
C GLU A 210 -18.82 11.01 -18.20
#